data_AF-A0A537NC43-F1
#
_entry.id   AF-A0A537NC43-F1
#
_cell.length_a   1.000
_cell.length_b   1.000
_cell.length_c   1.000
_cell.angle_alpha   90.00
_cell.angle_beta   90.00
_cell.angle_gamma   90.00
#
_symmetry.space_group_name_H-M   'P 1'
#
loop_
_entity.id
_entity.type
_entity.pdbx_description
1 polymer ?
#
loop_
_entity_poly.entity_id
_entity_poly.type
_entity_poly.pdbx_seq_one_letter_code
_entity_poly.pdbx_strand_id
1 'polypeptide(L)' 'VGPAGLPPDIVATMNKAMVATLAKPAVREQMQRHGFVPRSSTPGELAAYMKDQLAVWKTALQTAGLTPQ' A
#
# COMPACT_ATOMS: atom_id res chain seq x y z
N VAL A 1 -0.65 5.51 -1.90
CA VAL A 1 -0.25 6.91 -2.18
C VAL A 1 -1.45 7.62 -2.79
N GLY A 2 -1.74 8.84 -2.37
CA GLY A 2 -2.79 9.64 -2.99
C GLY A 2 -2.26 10.41 -4.22
N PRO A 3 -3.10 11.24 -4.86
CA PRO A 3 -2.64 12.15 -5.92
C PRO A 3 -1.43 12.98 -5.50
N ALA A 4 -0.57 13.30 -6.48
CA ALA A 4 0.58 14.16 -6.25
C ALA A 4 0.12 15.54 -5.75
N GLY A 5 0.83 16.09 -4.77
CA GLY A 5 0.53 17.42 -4.23
C GLY A 5 -0.60 17.48 -3.21
N LEU A 6 -1.11 16.34 -2.72
CA LEU A 6 -2.05 16.36 -1.60
C LEU A 6 -1.45 17.09 -0.38
N PRO A 7 -2.21 18.00 0.26
CA PRO A 7 -1.81 18.64 1.51
C PRO A 7 -1.45 17.63 2.63
N PRO A 8 -0.39 17.88 3.42
CA PRO A 8 0.08 16.94 4.44
C PRO A 8 -0.96 16.57 5.50
N ASP A 9 -1.84 17.51 5.85
CA ASP A 9 -2.92 17.34 6.82
C ASP A 9 -4.00 16.36 6.32
N ILE A 10 -4.34 16.42 5.03
CA ILE A 10 -5.26 15.46 4.39
C ILE A 10 -4.63 14.07 4.38
N VAL A 11 -3.34 13.97 4.04
CA VAL A 11 -2.60 12.70 4.07
C VAL A 11 -2.58 12.11 5.47
N ALA A 12 -2.30 12.92 6.49
CA ALA A 12 -2.29 12.50 7.89
C ALA A 12 -3.67 12.01 8.36
N THR A 13 -4.73 12.73 8.00
CA THR A 13 -6.12 12.39 8.34
C THR A 13 -6.52 11.04 7.75
N MET A 14 -6.23 10.85 6.46
CA MET A 14 -6.53 9.59 5.77
C MET A 14 -5.73 8.43 6.36
N ASN A 15 -4.43 8.63 6.62
CA ASN A 15 -3.61 7.60 7.23
C ASN A 15 -4.16 7.17 8.62
N LYS A 16 -4.51 8.13 9.47
CA LYS A 16 -5.10 7.85 10.78
C LYS A 16 -6.39 7.04 10.68
N ALA A 17 -7.27 7.40 9.76
CA ALA A 17 -8.52 6.67 9.52
C ALA A 17 -8.26 5.22 9.05
N MET A 18 -7.29 5.02 8.16
CA MET A 18 -6.89 3.70 7.68
C MET A 18 -6.29 2.83 8.79
N VAL A 19 -5.37 3.38 9.58
CA VAL A 19 -4.78 2.69 10.74
C VAL A 19 -5.86 2.25 11.72
N ALA A 20 -6.76 3.16 12.08
CA ALA A 20 -7.87 2.86 12.99
C ALA A 20 -8.81 1.78 12.43
N THR A 21 -9.08 1.80 11.13
CA THR A 21 -9.97 0.83 10.48
C THR A 21 -9.33 -0.56 10.43
N LEU A 22 -8.06 -0.65 10.05
CA LEU A 22 -7.31 -1.90 10.03
C LEU A 22 -7.05 -2.48 11.42
N ALA A 23 -7.15 -1.68 12.49
CA ALA A 23 -7.07 -2.17 13.86
C ALA A 23 -8.35 -2.89 14.33
N LYS A 24 -9.49 -2.70 13.65
CA LYS A 24 -10.77 -3.32 14.03
C LYS A 24 -10.72 -4.84 13.79
N PRO A 25 -10.99 -5.68 14.81
CA PRO A 25 -10.95 -7.13 14.66
C PRO A 25 -11.81 -7.66 13.51
N ALA A 26 -13.05 -7.18 13.39
CA ALA A 26 -13.96 -7.57 12.30
C ALA A 26 -13.39 -7.30 10.90
N VAL A 27 -12.70 -6.17 10.71
CA VAL A 27 -12.05 -5.82 9.44
C VAL A 27 -10.86 -6.75 9.18
N ARG A 28 -10.06 -7.02 10.22
CA ARG A 28 -8.90 -7.92 10.10
C ARG A 28 -9.34 -9.34 9.74
N GLU A 29 -10.35 -9.86 10.43
CA GLU A 29 -10.92 -11.18 10.14
C GLU A 29 -11.48 -11.26 8.72
N GLN A 30 -12.22 -10.24 8.26
CA GLN A 30 -12.75 -10.24 6.91
C GLN A 30 -11.63 -10.24 5.86
N MET A 31 -10.59 -9.42 6.05
CA MET A 31 -9.44 -9.42 5.16
C MET A 31 -8.71 -10.77 5.15
N GLN A 32 -8.51 -11.37 6.33
CA GLN A 32 -7.89 -12.70 6.45
C GLN A 32 -8.72 -13.79 5.79
N ARG A 33 -10.06 -13.75 5.89
CA ARG A 33 -10.96 -14.67 5.16
C ARG A 33 -10.77 -14.60 3.64
N HIS A 34 -10.36 -13.45 3.12
CA HIS A 34 -10.03 -13.25 1.70
C HIS A 34 -8.55 -13.52 1.37
N GLY A 35 -7.77 -14.06 2.31
CA GLY A 35 -6.35 -14.38 2.11
C GLY A 35 -5.40 -13.19 2.25
N PHE A 36 -5.88 -12.03 2.70
CA PHE A 36 -5.04 -10.87 2.94
C PHE A 36 -4.47 -10.85 4.36
N VAL A 37 -3.23 -10.38 4.49
CA VAL A 37 -2.60 -10.08 5.78
C VAL A 37 -2.61 -8.56 5.98
N PRO A 38 -3.58 -8.00 6.72
CA PRO A 38 -3.70 -6.56 6.88
C PRO A 38 -2.54 -5.99 7.69
N ARG A 39 -1.82 -5.02 7.10
CA ARG A 39 -0.75 -4.27 7.74
C ARG A 39 -1.00 -2.78 7.55
N SER A 40 -0.90 -2.02 8.63
CA SER A 40 -0.84 -0.57 8.57
C SER A 40 0.61 -0.09 8.45
N SER A 41 0.79 1.11 7.89
CA SER A 41 2.09 1.78 7.81
C SER A 41 1.90 3.29 7.90
N THR A 42 2.99 4.02 7.99
CA THR A 42 3.03 5.47 7.77
C THR A 42 2.96 5.79 6.26
N PRO A 43 2.63 7.04 5.89
CA PRO A 43 2.68 7.48 4.49
C PRO A 43 4.07 7.33 3.87
N GLY A 44 5.13 7.62 4.64
CA GLY A 44 6.52 7.51 4.19
C GLY A 44 6.93 6.07 3.92
N GLU A 45 6.60 5.15 4.82
CA GLU A 45 6.86 3.71 4.63
C GLU A 45 6.10 3.16 3.42
N LEU A 46 4.84 3.59 3.21
CA LEU A 46 4.09 3.17 2.04
C LEU A 46 4.73 3.66 0.74
N ALA A 47 5.22 4.92 0.71
CA ALA A 47 5.91 5.48 -0.44
C ALA A 47 7.21 4.74 -0.74
N ALA A 48 8.00 4.44 0.30
CA ALA A 48 9.22 3.64 0.17
C ALA A 48 8.92 2.24 -0.37
N TYR A 49 7.95 1.54 0.21
CA TYR A 49 7.54 0.22 -0.25
C TYR A 49 7.12 0.21 -1.72
N MET A 50 6.32 1.18 -2.16
CA MET A 50 5.92 1.28 -3.57
C MET A 50 7.10 1.49 -4.51
N LYS A 51 8.09 2.30 -4.12
CA LYS A 51 9.32 2.50 -4.90
C LYS A 51 10.12 1.20 -5.02
N ASP A 52 10.23 0.46 -3.93
CA ASP A 52 10.95 -0.82 -3.91
C ASP A 52 10.23 -1.87 -4.76
N GLN A 53 8.91 -1.98 -4.61
CA GLN A 53 8.10 -2.91 -5.41
C GLN A 53 8.18 -2.58 -6.90
N LEU A 54 8.16 -1.30 -7.27
CA LEU A 54 8.30 -0.89 -8.67
C LEU A 54 9.62 -1.40 -9.26
N ALA A 55 10.72 -1.33 -8.51
CA ALA A 55 12.00 -1.86 -8.95
C ALA A 55 11.97 -3.39 -9.10
N VAL A 56 11.44 -4.09 -8.10
CA VAL A 56 11.31 -5.57 -8.11
C VAL A 56 10.52 -6.04 -9.32
N TRP A 57 9.34 -5.45 -9.55
CA TRP A 57 8.46 -5.85 -10.65
C TRP A 57 9.05 -5.48 -12.01
N LYS A 58 9.74 -4.34 -12.12
CA LYS A 58 10.47 -3.99 -13.35
C LYS A 58 11.49 -5.06 -13.70
N THR A 59 12.32 -5.49 -12.75
CA THR A 59 13.29 -6.54 -12.97
C THR A 59 12.62 -7.87 -13.31
N ALA A 60 11.58 -8.26 -12.58
CA ALA A 60 10.86 -9.51 -12.83
C ALA A 60 10.28 -9.57 -14.25
N LEU A 61 9.67 -8.48 -14.74
CA LEU A 61 9.13 -8.40 -16.10
C LEU A 61 10.23 -8.51 -17.17
N GLN A 62 11.36 -7.83 -16.96
CA GLN A 62 12.51 -7.90 -17.86
C GLN A 62 13.08 -9.32 -17.93
N THR A 63 13.23 -9.99 -16.78
CA THR A 63 13.70 -11.38 -16.71
C THR A 63 12.72 -12.35 -17.38
N ALA A 64 11.42 -12.09 -17.28
CA ALA A 64 10.38 -12.90 -17.92
C ALA A 64 10.22 -12.63 -19.42
N GLY A 65 10.93 -11.64 -19.99
CA GLY A 65 10.81 -11.26 -21.40
C GLY A 65 9.47 -10.62 -21.77
N LEU A 66 8.75 -10.07 -20.79
CA LEU A 66 7.43 -9.46 -20.97
C LEU A 66 7.57 -7.96 -21.25
N THR A 67 6.97 -7.49 -22.33
CA THR A 67 6.87 -6.05 -22.66
C THR A 67 5.43 -5.55 -22.47
N PRO A 68 5.25 -4.31 -21.99
CA PRO A 68 3.95 -3.65 -22.02
C PRO A 68 3.40 -3.62 -23.45
N GLN A 69 2.08 -3.80 -23.61
CA GLN A 69 1.37 -3.67 -24.88
C GLN A 69 0.98 -2.22 -25.15
#